data_AF-A0A659R9F6-F1
#
_entry.id   AF-A0A659R9F6-F1
#
_cell.length_a   1.000
_cell.length_b   1.000
_cell.length_c   1.000
_cell.angle_alpha   90.00
_cell.angle_beta   90.00
_cell.angle_gamma   90.00
#
_symmetry.space_group_name_H-M   'P 1'
#
loop_
_entity.id
_entity.type
_entity.pdbx_description
1 polymer ?
#
loop_
_entity_poly.entity_id
_entity_poly.type
_entity_poly.pdbx_seq_one_letter_code
_entity_poly.pdbx_strand_id
1 'polypeptide(L)'
;LKVGKFGYADAGQMNMYLNYAKEHWTMPGENPPVGLVLCAGKGAGEAHYALTGLPNTIMASEYKVQLPDEKLLTDELIRSQTMLETQLTRGGSLTTEKN
;
A
#
# COMPACT_ATOMS: atom_id res chain seq x y z
N LEU A 1 13.88 0.24 0.10
CA LEU A 1 14.09 -0.78 -0.96
C LEU A 1 14.83 -1.97 -0.37
N LYS A 2 14.40 -3.21 -0.63
CA LYS A 2 15.00 -4.42 -0.08
C LYS A 2 15.42 -5.38 -1.19
N VAL A 3 16.71 -5.70 -1.28
CA VAL A 3 17.25 -6.64 -2.29
C VAL A 3 16.89 -8.10 -1.99
N GLY A 4 16.54 -8.42 -0.74
CA GLY A 4 16.11 -9.75 -0.31
C GLY A 4 14.61 -9.87 -0.07
N LYS A 5 14.19 -11.01 0.49
CA LYS A 5 12.81 -11.21 0.95
C LYS A 5 12.48 -10.25 2.10
N PHE A 6 11.22 -9.82 2.14
CA PHE A 6 10.67 -9.05 3.25
C PHE A 6 10.42 -9.95 4.46
N GLY A 7 10.87 -9.53 5.65
CA GLY A 7 10.65 -10.23 6.92
C GLY A 7 10.24 -9.32 8.07
N TYR A 8 10.11 -9.88 9.28
CA TYR A 8 9.58 -9.17 10.45
C TYR A 8 10.42 -7.94 10.87
N ALA A 9 11.75 -8.02 10.76
CA ALA A 9 12.64 -6.93 11.13
C ALA A 9 12.44 -5.70 10.22
N ASP A 10 12.11 -5.91 8.95
CA ASP A 10 11.83 -4.83 8.00
C ASP A 10 10.52 -4.11 8.36
N ALA A 11 9.51 -4.87 8.82
CA ALA A 11 8.24 -4.31 9.27
C ALA A 11 8.40 -3.43 10.52
N GLY A 12 9.20 -3.89 11.49
CA GLY A 12 9.52 -3.11 12.70
C GLY A 12 10.24 -1.80 12.37
N GLN A 13 11.24 -1.84 11.49
CA GLN A 13 11.94 -0.64 11.03
C GLN A 13 10.98 0.34 10.34
N MET A 14 10.13 -0.16 9.43
CA MET A 14 9.17 0.70 8.73
C MET A 14 8.15 1.32 9.69
N ASN A 15 7.67 0.57 10.68
CA ASN A 15 6.71 1.09 11.67
C ASN A 15 7.31 2.25 12.48
N MET A 16 8.59 2.15 12.84
CA MET A 16 9.31 3.24 13.51
C MET A 16 9.36 4.50 12.64
N TYR A 17 9.69 4.38 11.36
CA TYR A 17 9.72 5.53 10.44
C TYR A 17 8.35 6.19 10.27
N LEU A 18 7.27 5.40 10.19
CA LEU A 18 5.92 5.95 10.07
C LEU A 18 5.47 6.69 11.32
N ASN A 19 5.85 6.21 12.51
CA ASN A 19 5.59 6.95 13.75
C ASN A 19 6.30 8.29 13.76
N TYR A 20 7.59 8.33 13.40
CA TYR A 20 8.35 9.56 13.33
C TYR A 20 7.75 10.54 12.31
N ALA A 21 7.40 10.06 11.12
CA ALA A 21 6.77 10.89 10.10
C ALA A 21 5.42 11.44 10.56
N LYS A 22 4.61 10.62 11.25
CA LYS A 22 3.33 11.04 11.81
C LYS A 22 3.47 12.16 12.85
N GLU A 23 4.51 12.10 13.66
CA GLU A 23 4.74 13.09 14.74
C GLU A 23 5.37 14.39 14.22
N HIS A 24 6.24 14.31 13.23
CA HIS A 24 7.08 15.45 12.83
C HIS A 24 6.84 15.98 11.42
N TRP A 25 6.28 15.19 10.52
CA TRP A 25 6.16 15.55 9.09
C TRP A 25 4.71 15.65 8.60
N THR A 26 3.74 15.10 9.34
CA THR A 26 2.32 15.19 9.00
C THR A 26 1.74 16.52 9.51
N MET A 27 1.09 17.25 8.60
CA MET A 27 0.41 18.51 8.91
C MET A 27 -1.06 18.30 9.29
N PRO A 28 -1.68 19.26 10.00
CA PRO A 28 -3.10 19.18 10.32
C PRO A 28 -3.96 19.04 9.05
N GLY A 29 -4.80 18.00 9.01
CA GLY A 29 -5.68 17.71 7.87
C GLY A 29 -5.10 16.76 6.82
N GLU A 30 -3.84 16.35 6.94
CA GLU A 30 -3.27 15.32 6.07
C GLU A 30 -3.64 13.90 6.52
N ASN A 31 -3.62 12.97 5.57
CA ASN A 31 -3.79 11.55 5.88
C ASN A 31 -2.57 11.00 6.63
N PRO A 32 -2.74 9.95 7.45
CA PRO A 32 -1.61 9.26 8.08
C PRO A 32 -0.60 8.76 7.05
N PRO A 33 0.70 8.76 7.38
CA PRO A 33 1.73 8.28 6.46
C PRO A 33 1.58 6.77 6.21
N VAL A 34 1.87 6.34 4.98
CA VAL A 34 1.80 4.94 4.57
C VAL A 34 3.19 4.45 4.18
N GLY A 35 3.58 3.29 4.70
CA GLY A 35 4.87 2.68 4.41
C GLY A 35 4.79 1.76 3.20
N LEU A 36 5.59 2.02 2.17
CA LEU A 36 5.73 1.12 1.02
C LEU A 36 7.14 0.51 0.98
N VAL A 37 7.20 -0.81 1.05
CA VAL A 37 8.45 -1.57 0.92
C VAL A 37 8.46 -2.35 -0.38
N LEU A 38 9.37 -1.97 -1.28
CA LEU A 38 9.66 -2.72 -2.49
C LEU A 38 10.73 -3.79 -2.18
N CYS A 39 10.44 -5.05 -2.46
CA CYS A 39 11.31 -6.21 -2.17
C CYS A 39 11.50 -7.13 -3.37
N ALA A 40 12.57 -7.93 -3.41
CA ALA A 40 12.82 -8.85 -4.54
C ALA A 40 11.88 -10.07 -4.54
N GLY A 41 11.18 -10.30 -3.43
CA GLY A 41 10.18 -11.35 -3.27
C GLY A 41 9.43 -11.18 -1.95
N LYS A 42 8.11 -11.39 -1.97
CA LYS A 42 7.30 -11.49 -0.76
C LYS A 42 7.52 -12.87 -0.18
N GLY A 43 8.22 -12.99 0.95
CA GLY A 43 8.15 -14.20 1.77
C GLY A 43 6.73 -14.33 2.30
N ALA A 44 5.81 -14.95 1.56
CA ALA A 44 4.36 -14.78 1.74
C ALA A 44 3.86 -15.07 3.17
N GLY A 45 4.44 -16.07 3.85
CA GLY A 45 4.11 -16.39 5.24
C GLY A 45 4.61 -15.34 6.23
N GLU A 46 5.91 -15.06 6.24
CA GLU A 46 6.51 -14.10 7.19
C GLU A 46 6.01 -12.66 6.97
N ALA A 47 5.81 -12.25 5.72
CA ALA A 47 5.29 -10.93 5.39
C ALA A 47 3.86 -10.74 5.89
N HIS A 48 3.02 -11.77 5.78
CA HIS A 48 1.65 -11.71 6.30
C HIS A 48 1.66 -11.47 7.81
N TYR A 49 2.35 -12.32 8.57
CA TYR A 49 2.41 -12.19 10.03
C TYR A 49 3.14 -10.93 10.51
N ALA A 50 4.14 -10.47 9.78
CA ALA A 50 4.89 -9.26 10.12
C ALA A 50 4.07 -7.97 9.94
N LEU A 51 3.11 -7.97 9.01
CA LEU A 51 2.28 -6.79 8.70
C LEU A 51 0.97 -6.79 9.49
N THR A 52 0.44 -7.95 9.87
CA THR A 52 -0.79 -8.06 10.65
C THR A 52 -0.61 -7.48 12.06
N GLY A 53 -1.53 -6.59 12.46
CA GLY A 53 -1.57 -6.01 13.81
C GLY A 53 -0.70 -4.78 14.01
N LEU A 54 0.00 -4.29 12.97
CA LEU A 54 0.70 -3.01 13.05
C LEU A 54 -0.30 -1.84 13.04
N PRO A 55 -0.11 -0.82 13.89
CA PRO A 55 -1.00 0.33 13.96
C PRO A 55 -0.89 1.24 12.73
N ASN A 56 0.27 1.22 12.05
CA ASN A 56 0.49 1.96 10.82
C ASN A 56 0.33 1.06 9.59
N THR A 57 -0.22 1.61 8.52
CA THR A 57 -0.39 0.89 7.26
C THR A 57 0.96 0.70 6.57
N ILE A 58 1.42 -0.54 6.52
CA ILE A 58 2.63 -0.94 5.80
C ILE A 58 2.25 -1.92 4.71
N MET A 59 2.69 -1.64 3.49
CA MET A 59 2.50 -2.48 2.32
C MET A 59 3.85 -2.95 1.79
N ALA A 60 3.93 -4.21 1.41
CA ALA A 60 5.07 -4.75 0.69
C ALA A 60 4.65 -5.08 -0.75
N SER A 61 5.52 -4.79 -1.72
CA SER A 61 5.35 -5.19 -3.12
C SER A 61 6.64 -5.76 -3.69
N GLU A 62 6.54 -6.65 -4.66
CA GLU A 62 7.70 -7.15 -5.38
C GLU A 62 8.11 -6.14 -6.45
N TYR A 63 9.41 -5.80 -6.52
CA TYR A 63 9.90 -4.97 -7.63
C TYR A 63 10.26 -5.84 -8.83
N LYS A 64 9.83 -5.40 -10.01
CA LYS A 64 10.26 -5.98 -11.29
C LYS A 64 11.48 -5.21 -11.78
N VAL A 65 12.55 -5.92 -12.13
CA VAL A 65 13.80 -5.33 -12.62
C VAL A 65 13.65 -4.81 -14.06
N GLN A 66 12.68 -5.35 -14.79
CA GLN A 66 12.37 -4.96 -16.15
C GLN A 66 11.00 -4.27 -16.18
N LEU A 67 10.95 -3.10 -16.83
CA LEU A 67 9.71 -2.40 -17.10
C LEU A 67 8.88 -3.24 -18.10
N PRO A 68 7.58 -3.51 -17.84
CA PRO A 68 6.72 -4.12 -18.84
C PRO A 68 6.58 -3.22 -20.07
N ASP A 69 6.13 -3.80 -21.19
CA ASP A 69 5.85 -3.03 -22.40
C ASP A 69 4.84 -1.90 -22.12
N GLU A 70 5.04 -0.75 -22.76
CA GLU A 70 4.23 0.46 -22.58
C GLU A 70 2.73 0.18 -22.76
N LYS A 71 2.39 -0.64 -23.76
CA LYS A 71 1.01 -1.03 -24.03
C LYS A 71 0.40 -1.79 -22.85
N LEU A 72 1.12 -2.75 -22.27
CA LEU A 72 0.64 -3.54 -21.14
C LEU A 72 0.44 -2.66 -19.90
N LEU A 73 1.36 -1.72 -19.67
CA LEU A 73 1.28 -0.75 -18.59
C LEU A 73 0.04 0.16 -18.73
N THR A 74 -0.21 0.63 -19.95
CA THR A 74 -1.37 1.47 -20.28
C THR A 74 -2.68 0.70 -20.08
N ASP A 75 -2.74 -0.54 -20.56
CA ASP A 75 -3.92 -1.40 -20.43
C ASP A 75 -4.25 -1.64 -18.94
N GLU A 76 -3.26 -1.89 -18.08
CA GLU A 76 -3.50 -2.09 -16.64
C GLU A 76 -3.83 -0.80 -15.88
N LEU A 77 -3.32 0.36 -16.31
CA LEU A 77 -3.72 1.65 -15.74
C LEU A 77 -5.20 1.93 -16.01
N ILE A 78 -5.65 1.79 -17.26
CA ILE A 78 -7.05 1.99 -17.64
C ILE A 78 -7.94 1.04 -16.84
N ARG A 79 -7.59 -0.24 -16.79
CA ARG A 79 -8.34 -1.25 -16.02
C ARG A 79 -8.44 -0.86 -14.54
N SER A 80 -7.35 -0.41 -13.93
CA SER A 80 -7.33 0.00 -12.52
C SER A 80 -8.20 1.21 -12.26
N GLN A 81 -8.18 2.21 -13.14
CA GLN A 81 -9.04 3.39 -13.05
C GLN A 81 -10.52 3.01 -13.14
N THR A 82 -10.90 2.19 -14.12
CA THR A 82 -12.30 1.74 -14.28
C THR A 82 -12.80 0.97 -13.04
N MET A 83 -11.94 0.14 -12.44
CA MET A 83 -12.29 -0.59 -11.22
C MET A 83 -12.54 0.35 -10.03
N LEU A 84 -11.69 1.36 -9.86
CA LEU A 84 -11.82 2.35 -8.79
C LEU A 84 -13.07 3.21 -8.96
N GLU A 85 -13.35 3.67 -10.18
CA GLU A 85 -14.58 4.41 -10.51
C GLU A 85 -15.82 3.57 -10.20
N THR A 86 -15.83 2.30 -10.62
CA THR A 86 -16.95 1.39 -10.34
C THR A 86 -17.18 1.20 -8.83
N GLN A 87 -16.11 1.14 -8.03
CA GLN A 87 -16.20 1.02 -6.57
C GLN A 87 -16.75 2.29 -5.92
N LEU A 88 -16.34 3.47 -6.40
CA LEU A 88 -16.85 4.76 -5.94
C LEU A 88 -18.34 4.92 -6.25
N THR A 89 -18.79 4.51 -7.44
CA THR A 89 -20.21 4.59 -7.84
C THR A 89 -21.09 3.63 -7.03
N ARG A 90 -20.58 2.46 -6.63
CA ARG A 90 -21.31 1.51 -5.76
C ARG A 90 -21.38 1.96 -4.29
N GLY A 91 -20.36 2.68 -3.80
CA GLY A 91 -20.35 3.22 -2.43
C GLY A 91 -21.32 4.38 -2.20
N GLY A 92 -21.67 5.14 -3.24
CA GLY A 92 -22.59 6.28 -3.16
C GLY A 92 -24.08 5.95 -3.06
N SER A 93 -24.48 4.69 -3.28
CA SER A 93 -25.90 4.31 -3.33
C SER A 93 -26.49 3.86 -1.98
N LEU A 94 -25.71 3.83 -0.89
CA LEU A 94 -26.13 3.34 0.43
C LEU A 94 -26.45 4.44 1.47
N THR A 95 -26.36 5.73 1.11
CA THR A 95 -26.56 6.84 2.07
C THR A 95 -27.85 7.65 1.87
N THR A 96 -28.74 7.26 0.95
CA THR A 96 -29.93 8.06 0.60
C THR A 96 -31.27 7.35 0.86
N GLU A 97 -31.33 6.49 1.89
CA GLU A 97 -32.60 5.99 2.45
C GLU A 97 -32.52 5.91 3.98
N LYS A 98 -32.53 7.08 4.63
CA LYS A 98 -32.99 7.28 6.02
C LYS A 98 -32.96 8.77 6.35
N ASN A 99 -33.94 9.50 5.84
CA ASN A 99 -34.58 10.61 6.56
C ASN A 99 -35.98 10.82 6.03
#